data_AF-B7AT34-F1
#
_entry.id   AF-B7AT34-F1
#
_cell.length_a   1.000
_cell.length_b   1.000
_cell.length_c   1.000
_cell.angle_alpha   90.00
_cell.angle_beta   90.00
_cell.angle_gamma   90.00
#
_symmetry.space_group_name_H-M   'P 1'
#
loop_
_entity.id
_entity.type
_entity.pdbx_description
1 polymer ?
#
loop_
_entity_poly.entity_id
_entity_poly.type
_entity_poly.pdbx_seq_one_letter_code
_entity_poly.pdbx_strand_id
1 'polypeptide(L)'
;MYLPKGKTEKTEEDTMETKITTAEKLGMELYGCMNSAVLDYGDYTVAVWEHCFKGSIAEVYELVETPEETGLGRCECRISRIGRKEGFEDAGHAMAWALTKVK
;
A
#
# COMPACT_ATOMS: atom_id res chain seq x y z
N MET A 1 33.00 23.48 -23.02
CA MET A 1 32.13 23.74 -21.85
C MET A 1 31.43 22.46 -21.47
N TYR A 2 31.31 22.23 -20.16
CA TYR A 2 30.89 21.01 -19.49
C TYR A 2 29.54 20.45 -19.97
N LEU A 3 29.47 19.16 -20.26
CA LEU A 3 28.24 18.37 -20.23
C LEU A 3 27.98 17.96 -18.77
N PRO A 4 26.80 18.21 -18.18
CA PRO A 4 26.49 17.61 -16.89
C PRO A 4 26.18 16.12 -17.06
N LYS A 5 26.90 15.31 -16.28
CA LYS A 5 26.78 13.86 -16.14
C LYS A 5 25.45 13.48 -15.48
N GLY A 6 24.86 12.40 -15.98
CA GLY A 6 24.08 11.43 -15.23
C GLY A 6 22.96 11.98 -14.33
N LYS A 7 21.76 12.11 -14.90
CA LYS A 7 20.56 11.83 -14.09
C LYS A 7 20.54 10.32 -13.89
N THR A 8 21.02 9.86 -12.74
CA THR A 8 20.65 8.53 -12.24
C THR A 8 19.13 8.55 -12.09
N GLU A 9 18.43 7.80 -12.93
CA GLU A 9 17.06 7.42 -12.66
C GLU A 9 17.06 6.73 -11.29
N LYS A 10 16.43 7.37 -10.30
CA LYS A 10 16.09 6.67 -9.08
C LYS A 10 15.03 5.64 -9.47
N THR A 11 15.42 4.38 -9.50
CA THR A 11 14.47 3.26 -9.55
C THR A 11 13.51 3.40 -8.36
N GLU A 12 12.22 3.15 -8.59
CA GLU A 12 11.12 3.31 -7.61
C GLU A 12 11.29 2.49 -6.30
N GLU A 13 12.31 1.63 -6.22
CA GLU A 13 12.69 0.85 -5.03
C GLU A 13 13.54 1.63 -4.00
N ASP A 14 14.09 2.79 -4.34
CA ASP A 14 15.05 3.50 -3.49
C ASP A 14 14.32 4.37 -2.45
N THR A 15 14.12 3.80 -1.25
CA THR A 15 13.50 4.34 -0.01
C THR A 15 11.98 4.19 0.16
N MET A 16 11.45 2.97 0.00
CA MET A 16 10.17 2.63 0.67
C MET A 16 10.40 2.63 2.19
N GLU A 17 10.00 3.71 2.88
CA GLU A 17 9.92 3.68 4.35
C GLU A 17 9.02 2.52 4.78
N THR A 18 9.60 1.59 5.54
CA THR A 18 8.88 0.48 6.18
C THR A 18 7.82 1.06 7.11
N LYS A 19 6.55 1.05 6.67
CA LYS A 19 5.40 1.44 7.49
C LYS A 19 4.77 0.18 8.07
N ILE A 20 4.95 -0.02 9.38
CA ILE A 20 4.23 -1.05 10.15
C ILE A 20 2.90 -0.45 10.65
N THR A 21 1.80 -1.18 10.44
CA THR A 21 0.46 -0.81 10.88
C THR A 21 -0.41 -2.06 11.07
N THR A 22 -1.71 -1.90 11.26
CA THR A 22 -2.72 -2.97 11.23
C THR A 22 -3.78 -2.64 10.16
N ALA A 23 -4.51 -3.64 9.68
CA ALA A 23 -5.60 -3.41 8.73
C ALA A 23 -6.74 -2.58 9.35
N GLU A 24 -7.02 -2.77 10.64
CA GLU A 24 -7.97 -1.96 11.41
C GLU A 24 -7.56 -0.49 11.40
N LYS A 25 -6.29 -0.20 11.74
CA LYS A 25 -5.79 1.17 11.75
C LYS A 25 -5.83 1.81 10.36
N LEU A 26 -5.52 1.07 9.30
CA LEU A 26 -5.68 1.55 7.93
C LEU A 26 -7.14 1.85 7.59
N GLY A 27 -8.06 0.96 7.99
CA GLY A 27 -9.51 1.18 7.83
C GLY A 27 -9.99 2.45 8.53
N MET A 28 -9.44 2.74 9.72
CA MET A 28 -9.72 3.98 10.44
C MET A 28 -9.08 5.21 9.77
N GLU A 29 -7.82 5.12 9.30
CA GLU A 29 -7.12 6.21 8.61
C GLU A 29 -7.82 6.60 7.30
N LEU A 30 -8.38 5.61 6.59
CA LEU A 30 -9.10 5.80 5.33
C LEU A 30 -10.61 6.00 5.53
N TYR A 31 -11.06 6.11 6.78
CA TYR A 31 -12.47 6.33 7.09
C TYR A 31 -12.93 7.69 6.55
N GLY A 32 -13.86 7.65 5.60
CA GLY A 32 -14.36 8.85 4.92
C GLY A 32 -13.60 9.25 3.66
N CYS A 33 -12.52 8.54 3.29
CA CYS A 33 -11.96 8.66 1.95
C CYS A 33 -12.95 8.07 0.93
N MET A 34 -13.23 8.80 -0.14
CA MET A 34 -14.11 8.31 -1.21
C MET A 34 -13.46 7.11 -1.91
N ASN A 35 -14.30 6.16 -2.33
CA ASN A 35 -13.89 4.98 -3.09
C ASN A 35 -12.70 4.24 -2.44
N SER A 36 -12.68 4.16 -1.10
CA SER A 36 -11.64 3.47 -0.35
C SER A 36 -12.01 2.02 -0.07
N ALA A 37 -10.99 1.17 0.02
CA ALA A 37 -11.09 -0.20 0.47
C ALA A 37 -9.81 -0.63 1.16
N VAL A 38 -9.94 -1.42 2.23
CA VAL A 38 -8.85 -2.17 2.87
C VAL A 38 -9.30 -3.62 2.88
N LEU A 39 -8.56 -4.48 2.18
CA LEU A 39 -8.98 -5.87 1.91
C LEU A 39 -7.82 -6.82 2.16
N ASP A 40 -8.10 -7.90 2.86
CA ASP A 40 -7.16 -9.01 3.02
C ASP A 40 -7.12 -9.88 1.75
N TYR A 41 -5.93 -10.34 1.40
CA TYR A 41 -5.66 -11.25 0.28
C TYR A 41 -4.54 -12.23 0.66
N GLY A 42 -4.87 -13.45 1.08
CA GLY A 42 -3.87 -14.44 1.50
C GLY A 42 -3.03 -13.93 2.67
N ASP A 43 -1.72 -13.81 2.51
CA ASP A 43 -0.79 -13.21 3.50
C ASP A 43 -0.54 -11.71 3.27
N TYR A 44 -1.44 -11.06 2.52
CA TYR A 44 -1.34 -9.65 2.18
C TYR A 44 -2.58 -8.87 2.62
N THR A 45 -2.42 -7.56 2.70
CA THR A 45 -3.52 -6.60 2.79
C THR A 45 -3.32 -5.55 1.71
N VAL A 46 -4.37 -5.27 0.94
CA VAL A 46 -4.40 -4.23 -0.09
C VAL A 46 -5.25 -3.08 0.39
N ALA A 47 -4.72 -1.87 0.30
CA ALA A 47 -5.47 -0.64 0.57
C ALA A 47 -5.50 0.23 -0.70
N VAL A 48 -6.69 0.69 -1.08
CA VAL A 48 -6.88 1.65 -2.16
C VAL A 48 -7.79 2.77 -1.72
N TRP A 49 -7.60 3.97 -2.26
CA TRP A 49 -8.52 5.09 -2.04
C TRP A 49 -8.35 6.15 -3.13
N GLU A 50 -9.37 6.97 -3.32
CA GLU A 50 -9.30 8.14 -4.17
C GLU A 50 -8.65 9.32 -3.42
N HIS A 51 -7.75 10.04 -4.09
CA HIS A 51 -7.12 11.23 -3.54
C HIS A 51 -7.30 12.43 -4.47
N CYS A 52 -7.89 13.51 -3.94
CA CYS A 52 -8.38 14.67 -4.69
C CYS A 52 -7.37 15.32 -5.65
N PHE A 53 -6.07 15.26 -5.34
CA PHE A 53 -5.02 15.95 -6.11
C PHE A 53 -3.95 15.02 -6.70
N LYS A 54 -4.04 13.71 -6.43
CA LYS A 54 -2.97 12.76 -6.77
C LYS A 54 -3.45 11.58 -7.61
N GLY A 55 -4.72 11.57 -8.02
CA GLY A 55 -5.37 10.36 -8.52
C GLY A 55 -5.55 9.33 -7.41
N SER A 56 -6.11 8.18 -7.74
CA SER A 56 -6.23 7.09 -6.79
C SER A 56 -4.86 6.55 -6.39
N ILE A 57 -4.80 6.01 -5.17
CA ILE A 57 -3.59 5.50 -4.53
C ILE A 57 -3.83 4.04 -4.19
N ALA A 58 -2.78 3.23 -4.32
CA ALA A 58 -2.73 1.86 -3.83
C ALA A 58 -1.55 1.67 -2.90
N GLU A 59 -1.76 0.93 -1.82
CA GLU A 59 -0.74 0.38 -0.95
C GLU A 59 -0.93 -1.13 -0.79
N VAL A 60 0.17 -1.86 -0.74
CA VAL A 60 0.20 -3.30 -0.53
C VAL A 60 1.05 -3.60 0.67
N TYR A 61 0.54 -4.46 1.54
CA TYR A 61 1.18 -4.85 2.78
C TYR A 61 1.31 -6.36 2.85
N GLU A 62 2.38 -6.84 3.47
CA GLU A 62 2.56 -8.24 3.86
C GLU A 62 2.23 -8.43 5.34
N LEU A 63 1.66 -9.58 5.68
CA LEU A 63 1.38 -9.99 7.05
C LEU A 63 2.68 -10.34 7.77
N VAL A 64 2.91 -9.71 8.92
CA VAL A 64 4.13 -9.89 9.74
C VAL A 64 3.85 -10.78 10.95
N GLU A 65 2.60 -10.83 11.39
CA GLU A 65 2.14 -11.63 12.52
C GLU A 65 0.86 -12.37 12.14
N THR A 66 0.68 -13.55 12.69
CA THR A 66 -0.53 -14.34 12.51
C THR A 66 -1.45 -14.27 13.74
N PRO A 67 -2.78 -14.46 13.56
CA PRO A 67 -3.71 -14.65 14.66
C PRO A 67 -3.27 -15.75 15.64
N GLU A 68 -2.67 -16.83 15.13
CA GLU A 68 -2.21 -17.96 15.94
C GLU A 68 -1.03 -17.59 16.85
N GLU A 69 -0.11 -16.75 16.38
CA GLU A 69 1.05 -16.28 17.16
C GLU A 69 0.64 -15.24 18.22
N THR A 70 -0.35 -14.42 17.92
CA THR A 70 -0.72 -13.25 18.74
C THR A 70 -1.94 -13.48 19.64
N GLY A 71 -2.83 -14.40 19.26
CA GLY A 71 -4.15 -14.57 19.87
C GLY A 71 -5.14 -13.46 19.53
N LEU A 72 -4.83 -12.59 18.56
CA LEU A 72 -5.65 -11.43 18.16
C LEU A 72 -6.46 -11.68 16.89
N GLY A 73 -7.38 -10.76 16.57
CA GLY A 73 -8.02 -10.75 15.27
C GLY A 73 -7.02 -10.45 14.15
N ARG A 74 -7.25 -11.00 12.95
CA ARG A 74 -6.40 -10.72 11.78
C ARG A 74 -6.27 -9.22 11.49
N CYS A 75 -7.35 -8.46 11.67
CA CYS A 75 -7.33 -7.02 11.45
C CYS A 75 -6.45 -6.24 12.44
N GLU A 76 -6.08 -6.85 13.57
CA GLU A 76 -5.21 -6.29 14.61
C GLU A 76 -3.75 -6.77 14.47
N CYS A 77 -3.47 -7.76 13.62
CA CYS A 77 -2.12 -8.26 13.37
C CYS A 77 -1.28 -7.22 12.63
N ARG A 78 0.03 -7.20 12.92
CA ARG A 78 0.94 -6.28 12.23
C ARG A 78 1.10 -6.65 10.76
N ILE A 79 1.02 -5.62 9.92
CA ILE A 79 1.28 -5.67 8.48
C ILE A 79 2.37 -4.65 8.13
N SER A 80 3.22 -4.99 7.16
CA SER A 80 4.33 -4.17 6.69
C SER A 80 4.11 -3.74 5.25
N ARG A 81 4.23 -2.45 4.96
CA ARG A 81 4.04 -1.94 3.60
C ARG A 81 5.20 -2.38 2.69
N ILE A 82 4.86 -3.08 1.61
CA ILE A 82 5.81 -3.56 0.60
C ILE A 82 5.68 -2.83 -0.74
N GLY A 83 4.61 -2.06 -0.94
CA GLY A 83 4.43 -1.27 -2.15
C GLY A 83 3.46 -0.11 -1.96
N ARG A 84 3.72 0.99 -2.66
CA ARG A 84 2.82 2.13 -2.79
C ARG A 84 2.94 2.71 -4.19
N LYS A 85 1.82 3.07 -4.79
CA LYS A 85 1.78 3.85 -6.02
C LYS A 85 0.61 4.82 -6.02
N GLU A 86 0.84 6.01 -6.57
CA GLU A 86 -0.14 7.09 -6.70
C GLU A 86 -0.39 7.37 -8.20
N GLY A 87 -1.40 8.17 -8.53
CA GLY A 87 -1.64 8.60 -9.90
C GLY A 87 -2.50 7.67 -10.74
N PHE A 88 -3.26 6.77 -10.13
CA PHE A 88 -4.21 5.93 -10.86
C PHE A 88 -5.46 6.72 -11.26
N GLU A 89 -6.06 6.31 -12.39
CA GLU A 89 -7.30 6.91 -12.91
C GLU A 89 -8.46 6.75 -11.92
N ASP A 90 -8.59 5.57 -11.30
CA ASP A 90 -9.59 5.28 -10.28
C ASP A 90 -9.10 4.19 -9.31
N ALA A 91 -9.88 3.93 -8.27
CA ALA A 91 -9.58 2.93 -7.25
C ALA A 91 -9.57 1.49 -7.79
N GLY A 92 -10.29 1.22 -8.89
CA GLY A 92 -10.29 -0.08 -9.57
C GLY A 92 -8.98 -0.34 -10.29
N HIS A 93 -8.43 0.64 -11.01
CA HIS A 93 -7.11 0.58 -11.62
C HIS A 93 -6.00 0.48 -10.56
N ALA A 94 -6.16 1.19 -9.44
CA ALA A 94 -5.26 1.08 -8.30
C ALA A 94 -5.27 -0.35 -7.72
N MET A 95 -6.47 -0.94 -7.56
CA MET A 95 -6.65 -2.32 -7.10
C MET A 95 -6.04 -3.32 -8.08
N ALA A 96 -6.26 -3.16 -9.39
CA ALA A 96 -5.68 -4.02 -10.41
C ALA A 96 -4.15 -4.05 -10.33
N TRP A 97 -3.51 -2.89 -10.15
CA TRP A 97 -2.06 -2.83 -9.92
C TRP A 97 -1.65 -3.52 -8.61
N ALA A 98 -2.37 -3.29 -7.51
CA ALA A 98 -2.06 -3.90 -6.22
C ALA A 98 -2.12 -5.43 -6.29
N LEU A 99 -3.10 -5.98 -7.00
CA LEU A 99 -3.24 -7.42 -7.21
C LEU A 99 -2.11 -8.02 -8.06
N THR A 100 -1.36 -7.23 -8.83
CA THR A 100 -0.12 -7.71 -9.49
C THR A 100 1.07 -7.86 -8.55
N LYS A 101 0.96 -7.38 -7.30
CA LYS A 101 2.04 -7.40 -6.30
C LYS A 101 1.88 -8.48 -5.24
N VAL A 102 0.68 -9.03 -5.11
CA VAL A 102 0.39 -10.16 -4.24
C VAL A 102 0.61 -11.47 -5.02
N LYS A 103 0.95 -12.55 -4.30
CA LYS A 103 1.24 -13.87 -4.87
C LYS A 103 0.08 -14.83 -4.69
#